data_AF-A0A925XTK9-F1
#
_entry.id   AF-A0A925XTK9-F1
#
_cell.length_a   1.000
_cell.length_b   1.000
_cell.length_c   1.000
_cell.angle_alpha   90.00
_cell.angle_beta   90.00
_cell.angle_gamma   90.00
#
_symmetry.space_group_name_H-M   'P 1'
#
loop_
_entity.id
_entity.type
_entity.pdbx_description
1 polymer ?
#
loop_
_entity_poly.entity_id
_entity_poly.type
_entity_poly.pdbx_seq_one_letter_code
_entity_poly.pdbx_strand_id
1 'polypeptide(L)' 'GVEVDSYIDSDEYRETFGENIVPYFRGFKYQVDQPAGAFERMLKLYSGDAGSDTDRARVGQLRRVSPRELLRSGQGIV' A
#
# COMPACT_ATOMS: atom_id res chain seq x y z
N GLY A 1 -14.48 9.79 -3.26
CA GLY A 1 -15.17 8.57 -3.69
C GLY A 1 -14.60 8.15 -5.01
N VAL A 2 -14.96 8.88 -6.07
CA VAL A 2 -14.65 8.60 -7.49
C VAL A 2 -13.25 8.03 -7.78
N GLU A 3 -12.19 8.54 -7.17
CA GLU A 3 -10.83 8.01 -7.39
C GLU A 3 -10.69 6.55 -6.92
N VAL A 4 -11.11 6.23 -5.70
CA VAL A 4 -11.02 4.86 -5.15
C VAL A 4 -11.90 3.90 -5.95
N ASP A 5 -13.12 4.33 -6.26
CA ASP A 5 -14.08 3.55 -7.04
C ASP A 5 -13.51 3.20 -8.42
N SER A 6 -12.80 4.14 -9.06
CA SER A 6 -12.16 3.90 -10.37
C SER A 6 -11.08 2.83 -10.38
N TYR A 7 -10.41 2.57 -9.24
CA TYR A 7 -9.42 1.50 -9.13
C TYR A 7 -10.09 0.14 -8.89
N ILE A 8 -11.10 0.09 -8.03
CA ILE A 8 -11.76 -1.17 -7.63
C ILE A 8 -12.70 -1.69 -8.73
N ASP A 9 -13.40 -0.78 -9.44
CA ASP A 9 -14.34 -1.13 -10.50
C ASP A 9 -13.65 -1.31 -11.87
N SER A 10 -12.31 -1.29 -11.90
CA SER A 10 -11.54 -1.44 -13.13
C SER A 10 -11.55 -2.87 -13.66
N ASP A 11 -11.47 -3.02 -14.99
CA ASP A 11 -11.27 -4.33 -15.62
C ASP A 11 -9.96 -4.97 -15.15
N GLU A 12 -8.90 -4.17 -14.95
CA GLU A 12 -7.63 -4.67 -14.41
C GLU A 12 -7.83 -5.37 -13.05
N TYR A 13 -8.57 -4.75 -12.12
CA TYR A 13 -8.84 -5.34 -10.81
C TYR A 13 -9.65 -6.63 -10.94
N ARG A 14 -10.72 -6.61 -11.73
CA ARG A 14 -11.64 -7.74 -11.92
C ARG A 14 -10.97 -8.95 -12.58
N GLU A 15 -10.16 -8.72 -13.62
CA GLU A 15 -9.40 -9.79 -14.30
C GLU A 15 -8.28 -10.36 -13.41
N THR A 16 -7.78 -9.55 -12.49
CA THR A 16 -6.68 -9.93 -11.60
C THR A 16 -7.13 -10.69 -10.36
N PHE A 17 -8.09 -10.13 -9.63
CA PHE A 17 -8.50 -10.59 -8.30
C PHE A 17 -9.93 -11.15 -8.30
N GLY A 18 -10.77 -10.71 -9.24
CA GLY A 18 -12.19 -11.03 -9.21
C GLY A 18 -12.86 -10.53 -7.93
N GLU A 19 -13.86 -11.27 -7.45
CA GLU A 19 -14.67 -10.83 -6.30
C GLU A 19 -14.24 -11.43 -4.96
N ASN A 20 -13.54 -12.57 -4.99
CA ASN A 20 -13.32 -13.40 -3.80
C ASN A 20 -11.83 -13.61 -3.45
N ILE A 21 -10.94 -12.77 -3.97
CA ILE A 21 -9.50 -12.81 -3.68
C ILE A 21 -9.08 -11.47 -3.09
N VAL A 22 -8.38 -11.51 -1.95
CA VAL A 22 -7.78 -10.31 -1.37
C VAL A 22 -6.60 -9.85 -2.25
N PRO A 23 -6.52 -8.57 -2.63
CA PRO A 23 -5.41 -8.04 -3.41
C PRO A 23 -4.05 -8.31 -2.76
N TYR A 24 -3.07 -8.66 -3.60
CA TYR A 24 -1.69 -8.92 -3.20
C TYR A 24 -0.72 -8.30 -4.21
N PHE A 25 0.55 -8.12 -3.82
CA PHE A 25 1.56 -7.57 -4.72
C PHE A 25 1.86 -8.53 -5.87
N ARG A 26 1.91 -8.02 -7.10
CA ARG A 26 2.21 -8.84 -8.29
C ARG A 26 3.49 -8.45 -9.02
N GLY A 27 4.09 -7.32 -8.64
CA GLY A 27 5.19 -6.68 -9.39
C GLY A 27 6.50 -7.47 -9.45
N PHE A 28 6.61 -8.60 -8.74
CA PHE A 28 7.78 -9.50 -8.77
C PHE A 28 7.60 -10.72 -9.69
N LYS A 29 6.43 -10.87 -10.32
CA LYS A 29 6.17 -11.87 -11.35
C LYS A 29 5.94 -11.16 -12.68
N TYR A 30 6.31 -11.82 -13.77
CA TYR A 30 5.99 -11.34 -15.11
C TYR A 30 4.48 -11.37 -15.34
N GLN A 31 3.97 -10.31 -15.97
CA GLN A 31 2.59 -10.18 -16.40
C GLN A 31 2.55 -9.68 -17.83
N VAL A 32 1.49 -10.04 -18.54
CA VAL A 32 1.22 -9.52 -19.88
C VAL A 32 1.12 -7.99 -19.80
N ASP A 33 1.74 -7.29 -20.74
CA ASP A 33 1.79 -5.82 -20.84
C ASP A 33 2.46 -5.07 -19.66
N GLN A 34 3.11 -5.77 -18.74
CA GLN A 34 3.86 -5.11 -17.67
C GLN A 34 5.18 -4.54 -18.20
N PRO A 35 5.43 -3.22 -18.04
CA PRO A 35 6.69 -2.62 -18.48
C PRO A 35 7.85 -3.10 -17.61
N ALA A 36 9.04 -3.27 -18.19
CA ALA A 36 10.24 -3.73 -17.48
C ALA A 36 10.54 -2.92 -16.19
N GLY A 37 10.35 -1.60 -16.24
CA GLY A 37 10.55 -0.73 -15.08
C GLY A 37 9.54 -0.90 -13.94
N ALA A 38 8.47 -1.69 -14.10
CA ALA A 38 7.52 -1.97 -13.04
C ALA A 38 8.15 -2.76 -11.89
N PHE A 39 9.11 -3.65 -12.19
CA PHE A 39 9.84 -4.40 -11.17
C PHE A 39 10.63 -3.47 -10.24
N GLU A 40 11.43 -2.56 -10.81
CA GLU A 40 12.20 -1.58 -10.03
C GLU A 40 11.30 -0.64 -9.21
N ARG A 41 10.14 -0.25 -9.76
CA ARG A 41 9.15 0.54 -9.01
C ARG A 41 8.56 -0.25 -7.85
N MET A 42 8.28 -1.54 -8.03
CA MET A 42 7.80 -2.40 -6.95
C MET A 42 8.86 -2.54 -5.84
N LEU A 43 10.14 -2.67 -6.18
CA LEU A 43 11.22 -2.69 -5.18
C LEU A 43 11.27 -1.43 -4.31
N LYS A 44 10.93 -0.25 -4.86
CA LYS A 44 10.86 1.00 -4.08
C LYS A 44 9.64 1.06 -3.16
N LEU A 45 8.58 0.32 -3.48
CA LEU A 45 7.33 0.28 -2.72
C LEU A 45 7.27 -0.89 -1.73
N TYR A 46 8.02 -1.95 -1.95
CA TYR A 46 8.11 -3.10 -1.07
C TYR A 46 9.19 -2.89 0.00
N SER A 47 8.82 -2.95 1.28
CA SER A 47 9.73 -2.75 2.43
C SER A 47 10.18 -4.05 3.09
N GLY A 48 9.86 -5.20 2.50
CA GLY A 48 9.96 -6.49 3.17
C GLY A 48 8.71 -6.82 3.98
N ASP A 49 8.64 -8.05 4.48
CA ASP A 49 7.43 -8.67 5.03
C ASP A 49 6.89 -7.99 6.29
N ALA A 50 7.75 -7.36 7.07
CA ALA A 50 7.41 -6.60 8.27
C ALA A 50 7.43 -5.08 8.06
N GLY A 51 7.63 -4.62 6.83
CA GLY A 51 7.79 -3.20 6.55
C GLY A 51 6.45 -2.47 6.50
N SER A 52 6.34 -1.38 7.28
CA SER A 52 5.17 -0.51 7.28
C SER A 52 5.41 0.75 6.43
N ASP A 53 4.34 1.30 5.84
CA ASP A 53 4.41 2.60 5.16
C ASP A 53 4.62 3.75 6.16
N THR A 54 4.18 3.59 7.41
CA THR A 54 4.37 4.52 8.55
C THR A 54 5.81 4.80 8.91
N ASP A 55 6.71 3.89 8.55
CA ASP A 55 8.11 3.96 8.97
C ASP A 55 8.98 4.63 7.90
N ARG A 56 8.37 5.07 6.80
CA ARG A 56 9.09 5.60 5.63
C ARG A 56 9.46 7.08 5.73
N ALA A 57 9.13 7.75 6.84
CA ALA A 57 9.42 9.17 7.09
C ALA A 57 9.16 10.07 5.86
N ARG A 58 8.13 9.74 5.07
CA ARG A 58 7.82 10.45 3.84
C ARG A 58 7.08 11.73 4.20
N VAL A 59 7.53 12.84 3.61
CA VAL A 59 6.82 14.13 3.66
C VAL A 59 5.37 13.89 3.22
N GLY A 60 4.41 14.16 4.10
CA GLY A 60 2.97 13.97 3.84
C GLY A 60 2.27 12.91 4.70
N GLN A 61 3.01 12.06 5.42
CA GLN A 61 2.38 11.19 6.41
C GLN A 61 2.08 11.98 7.69
N LEU A 62 0.94 12.67 7.68
CA LEU A 62 0.48 13.43 8.83
C LEU A 62 0.07 12.45 9.92
N ARG A 63 0.94 12.29 10.91
CA ARG A 63 0.60 11.58 12.13
C ARG A 63 -0.47 12.41 12.84
N ARG A 64 -1.73 12.00 12.72
CA ARG A 64 -2.89 12.71 13.31
C ARG A 64 -2.72 12.97 14.81
N VAL A 65 -1.94 12.12 15.48
CA VAL A 65 -1.58 12.25 16.89
C VAL A 65 -0.08 11.98 17.01
N SER A 66 0.65 12.92 17.62
CA SER A 66 2.08 12.73 17.87
C SER A 66 2.32 11.61 18.89
N PRO A 67 3.49 10.94 18.87
CA PRO A 67 3.82 9.94 19.89
C PRO A 67 3.69 10.47 21.33
N ARG A 68 4.02 11.76 21.55
CA ARG A 68 3.87 12.43 22.84
C ARG A 68 2.42 12.61 23.28
N GLU A 69 1.49 12.76 22.34
CA GLU A 69 0.07 12.86 22.65
C GLU A 69 -0.56 11.48 22.91
N LEU A 70 -0.13 10.44 22.19
CA LEU A 70 -0.53 9.04 22.46
C LEU A 70 -0.08 8.58 23.85
N LEU A 71 1.17 8.90 24.23
CA LEU A 71 1.69 8.59 25.56
C LEU A 71 0.94 9.35 26.67
N ARG A 72 0.52 10.59 26.41
CA ARG A 72 -0.24 11.40 27.39
C ARG A 72 -1.71 11.01 27.50
N SER A 73 -2.31 10.47 26.44
CA SER A 73 -3.72 10.04 26.44
C SER A 73 -3.94 8.64 27.03
N GLY A 74 -2.86 7.92 27.36
CA GLY A 74 -2.95 6.53 27.82
C GLY A 74 -3.32 5.53 26.71
N GLN A 75 -3.38 5.97 25.45
CA GLN A 75 -3.62 5.11 24.28
C GLN A 75 -2.34 4.69 23.57
N GLY A 76 -1.16 5.05 24.10
CA GLY A 76 0.11 4.50 23.66
C GLY A 76 0.18 3.02 24.05
N ILE A 77 0.02 2.13 23.08
CA ILE A 77 0.26 0.68 23.25
C ILE A 77 1.74 0.48 23.62
N VAL A 78 1.99 -0.41 24.59
CA VAL A 78 3.32 -0.89 25.00
C VAL A 78 4.05 -1.65 23.89
#